data_AF-A0A7S0JRE4-F1
#
_entry.id   AF-A0A7S0JRE4-F1
#
_cell.length_a   1.000
_cell.length_b   1.000
_cell.length_c   1.000
_cell.angle_alpha   90.00
_cell.angle_beta   90.00
_cell.angle_gamma   90.00
#
_symmetry.space_group_name_H-M   'P 1'
#
loop_
_entity.id
_entity.type
_entity.pdbx_description
1 polymer ?
#
loop_
_entity_poly.entity_id
_entity_poly.type
_entity_poly.pdbx_seq_one_letter_code
_entity_poly.pdbx_strand_id
1 'polypeptide(L)'
;MFAKEHDVSASTQSLLKNKERRRFREALAELARGAEGVVDALVPAKANVEATKLKSKVVLFSLQGEACPLVFDISLGKGKQEFVPTVFAAWRQPAVLPHILVHQHVSLPLLRGADLMAPGVLVPPASGLPDLAKGAPVLIRALGNPMPFAVGVMDVSTADALAGGMRGRLVRILHRFRDALWEAGGRAVPNEGFGRSSISALPEFLAGDIASHGWTTAEEALPEGAGEEAGSGGGEED
;
A
#
# COMPACT_ATOMS: atom_id res chain seq x y z
N MET A 1 -0.08 7.62 -8.05
CA MET A 1 -0.15 9.07 -7.78
C MET A 1 1.23 9.73 -7.86
N PHE A 2 2.27 9.16 -7.23
CA PHE A 2 3.62 9.75 -7.19
C PHE A 2 4.57 9.10 -8.21
N ALA A 3 4.24 9.16 -9.49
CA ALA A 3 4.97 8.40 -10.52
C ALA A 3 6.31 9.06 -10.89
N LYS A 4 6.43 10.38 -10.75
CA LYS A 4 7.58 11.17 -11.17
C LYS A 4 8.03 12.11 -10.04
N GLU A 5 9.30 12.49 -10.06
CA GLU A 5 9.90 13.36 -9.04
C GLU A 5 9.15 14.70 -8.84
N HIS A 6 8.64 15.29 -9.93
CA HIS A 6 7.88 16.54 -9.80
C HIS A 6 6.54 16.39 -9.09
N ASP A 7 5.98 15.17 -8.98
CA ASP A 7 4.72 14.90 -8.27
C ASP A 7 4.84 15.15 -6.76
N VAL A 8 6.08 15.08 -6.24
CA VAL A 8 6.42 15.27 -4.81
C VAL A 8 7.10 16.60 -4.54
N SER A 9 7.07 17.53 -5.50
CA SER A 9 7.62 18.88 -5.32
C SER A 9 6.82 19.65 -4.26
N ALA A 10 7.46 19.99 -3.15
CA ALA A 10 6.86 20.77 -2.08
C ALA A 10 6.55 22.21 -2.54
N SER A 11 5.41 22.73 -2.07
CA SER A 11 4.98 24.12 -2.26
C SER A 11 5.06 24.90 -0.96
N THR A 12 4.47 24.37 0.13
CA THR A 12 4.47 25.03 1.44
C THR A 12 4.49 23.99 2.55
N GLN A 13 5.14 24.28 3.66
CA GLN A 13 5.17 23.44 4.84
C GLN A 13 4.75 24.23 6.08
N SER A 14 3.98 23.60 6.96
CA SER A 14 3.53 24.20 8.22
C SER A 14 3.29 23.15 9.30
N LEU A 15 3.53 23.51 10.56
CA LEU A 15 3.17 22.67 11.70
C LEU A 15 1.66 22.69 11.95
N LEU A 16 1.08 21.52 12.23
CA LEU A 16 -0.30 21.41 12.66
C LEU A 16 -0.49 22.04 14.04
N LYS A 17 -1.52 22.87 14.17
CA LYS A 17 -1.96 23.40 15.47
C LYS A 17 -2.61 22.30 16.30
N ASN A 18 -2.71 22.49 17.61
CA ASN A 18 -3.29 21.49 18.54
C ASN A 18 -4.65 20.94 18.09
N LYS A 19 -5.55 21.80 17.60
CA LYS A 19 -6.87 21.39 17.09
C LYS A 19 -6.78 20.51 15.84
N GLU A 20 -5.85 20.83 14.92
CA GLU A 20 -5.63 20.09 13.68
C GLU A 20 -4.96 18.75 13.97
N ARG A 21 -3.96 18.73 14.87
CA ARG A 21 -3.31 17.49 15.33
C ARG A 21 -4.33 16.54 15.98
N ARG A 22 -5.27 17.06 16.77
CA ARG A 22 -6.35 16.24 17.36
C ARG A 22 -7.22 15.61 16.28
N ARG A 23 -7.70 16.40 15.30
CA ARG A 23 -8.51 15.89 14.17
C ARG A 23 -7.75 14.86 13.33
N PHE A 24 -6.46 15.10 13.10
CA PHE A 24 -5.61 14.16 12.38
C PHE A 24 -5.50 12.82 13.11
N ARG A 25 -5.31 12.82 14.44
CA ARG A 25 -5.32 11.60 15.26
C ARG A 25 -6.68 10.90 15.26
N GLU A 26 -7.78 11.65 15.34
CA GLU A 26 -9.14 11.10 15.26
C GLU A 26 -9.36 10.39 13.91
N ALA A 27 -8.94 10.99 12.81
CA ALA A 27 -9.06 10.39 11.48
C ALA A 27 -8.15 9.16 11.29
N LEU A 28 -6.95 9.15 11.90
CA LEU A 28 -6.12 7.93 11.96
C LEU A 28 -6.80 6.80 12.72
N ALA A 29 -7.52 7.10 13.80
CA ALA A 29 -8.30 6.11 14.54
C ALA A 29 -9.44 5.53 13.68
N GLU A 30 -10.10 6.37 12.88
CA GLU A 30 -11.13 5.93 11.91
C GLU A 30 -10.53 4.97 10.86
N LEU A 31 -9.36 5.29 10.30
CA LEU A 31 -8.65 4.42 9.36
C LEU A 31 -8.29 3.07 9.96
N ALA A 32 -7.83 3.07 11.22
CA ALA A 32 -7.41 1.87 11.95
C ALA A 32 -8.57 0.91 12.28
N ARG A 33 -9.84 1.32 12.10
CA ARG A 33 -11.05 0.50 12.35
C ARG A 33 -11.03 -0.23 13.71
N GLY A 34 -10.55 0.44 14.74
CA GLY A 34 -10.48 -0.10 16.10
C GLY A 34 -9.21 -0.89 16.44
N ALA A 35 -8.22 -0.98 15.54
CA ALA A 35 -6.93 -1.55 15.87
C ALA A 35 -6.21 -0.71 16.94
N GLU A 36 -5.93 -1.34 18.08
CA GLU A 36 -5.32 -0.68 19.24
C GLU A 36 -3.86 -0.30 18.99
N GLY A 37 -3.41 0.79 19.62
CA GLY A 37 -2.02 1.25 19.54
C GLY A 37 -1.59 1.86 18.19
N VAL A 38 -2.43 1.78 17.14
CA VAL A 38 -2.07 2.30 15.81
C VAL A 38 -1.76 3.79 15.84
N VAL A 39 -2.65 4.59 16.44
CA VAL A 39 -2.51 6.05 16.44
C VAL A 39 -1.27 6.47 17.21
N ASP A 40 -0.98 5.87 18.36
CA ASP A 40 0.17 6.23 19.19
C ASP A 40 1.50 5.75 18.60
N ALA A 41 1.50 4.62 17.89
CA ALA A 41 2.67 4.13 17.17
C ALA A 41 3.03 5.03 15.97
N LEU A 42 2.03 5.53 15.24
CA LEU A 42 2.26 6.42 14.10
C LEU A 42 2.51 7.86 14.53
N VAL A 43 1.73 8.36 15.47
CA VAL A 43 1.77 9.74 15.93
C VAL A 43 1.74 9.71 17.45
N PRO A 44 2.88 9.76 18.15
CA PRO A 44 2.87 9.86 19.60
C PRO A 44 2.13 11.12 20.09
N ALA A 45 1.49 11.08 21.26
CA ALA A 45 0.63 12.16 21.75
C ALA A 45 1.31 13.54 21.83
N LYS A 46 2.63 13.57 22.08
CA LYS A 46 3.45 14.78 22.18
C LYS A 46 4.18 15.14 20.88
N ALA A 47 4.07 14.32 19.83
CA ALA A 47 4.77 14.57 18.59
C ALA A 47 4.17 15.77 17.84
N ASN A 48 5.04 16.57 17.26
CA ASN A 48 4.65 17.60 16.32
C ASN A 48 4.47 16.98 14.93
N VAL A 49 3.41 17.39 14.23
CA VAL A 49 3.10 16.91 12.88
C VAL A 49 3.22 18.07 11.92
N GLU A 50 3.98 17.88 10.85
CA GLU A 50 4.14 18.83 9.75
C GLU A 50 3.23 18.45 8.59
N ALA A 51 2.50 19.42 8.07
CA ALA A 51 1.73 19.31 6.84
C ALA A 51 2.52 19.97 5.69
N THR A 52 2.91 19.17 4.70
CA THR A 52 3.64 19.62 3.51
C THR A 52 2.70 19.54 2.30
N LYS A 53 2.28 20.70 1.80
CA LYS A 53 1.47 20.80 0.59
C LYS A 53 2.38 20.67 -0.63
N LEU A 54 2.05 19.76 -1.52
CA LEU A 54 2.72 19.54 -2.78
C LEU A 54 2.12 20.43 -3.88
N LYS A 55 2.87 20.66 -4.97
CA LYS A 55 2.36 21.34 -6.16
C LYS A 55 1.18 20.61 -6.81
N SER A 56 1.12 19.28 -6.64
CA SER A 56 -0.01 18.43 -7.03
C SER A 56 -1.28 18.65 -6.18
N LYS A 57 -1.23 19.52 -5.16
CA LYS A 57 -2.29 19.79 -4.16
C LYS A 57 -2.52 18.69 -3.13
N VAL A 58 -1.83 17.55 -3.25
CA VAL A 58 -1.75 16.54 -2.19
C VAL A 58 -1.06 17.17 -0.97
N VAL A 59 -1.53 16.83 0.23
CA VAL A 59 -0.88 17.24 1.48
C VAL A 59 -0.29 16.03 2.15
N LEU A 60 1.02 16.05 2.40
CA LEU A 60 1.73 15.02 3.15
C LEU A 60 1.78 15.40 4.63
N PHE A 61 1.66 14.41 5.52
CA PHE A 61 1.78 14.57 6.96
C PHE A 61 2.96 13.74 7.46
N SER A 62 3.92 14.38 8.11
CA SER A 62 5.13 13.77 8.67
C SER A 62 5.27 14.14 10.14
N LEU A 63 5.99 13.34 10.93
CA LEU A 63 6.47 13.82 12.22
C LEU A 63 7.57 14.85 12.00
N GLN A 64 7.59 15.91 12.79
CA GLN A 64 8.59 16.97 12.69
C GLN A 64 10.01 16.39 12.79
N GLY A 65 10.83 16.68 11.79
CA GLY A 65 12.21 16.18 11.69
C GLY A 65 12.35 14.81 11.05
N GLU A 66 11.25 14.12 10.71
CA GLU A 66 11.29 12.86 9.95
C GLU A 66 11.08 13.09 8.46
N ALA A 67 11.96 12.52 7.64
CA ALA A 67 11.84 12.58 6.19
C ALA A 67 10.68 11.72 5.64
N CYS A 68 10.30 10.66 6.35
CA CYS A 68 9.28 9.71 5.91
C CYS A 68 7.87 10.26 6.17
N PRO A 69 7.07 10.59 5.13
CA PRO A 69 5.67 10.95 5.33
C PRO A 69 4.89 9.73 5.81
N LEU A 70 3.95 9.95 6.73
CA LEU A 70 3.12 8.89 7.31
C LEU A 70 1.75 8.80 6.64
N VAL A 71 1.17 9.95 6.28
CA VAL A 71 -0.18 10.02 5.71
C VAL A 71 -0.17 11.04 4.59
N PHE A 72 -1.04 10.86 3.60
CA PHE A 72 -1.31 11.88 2.59
C PHE A 72 -2.82 12.07 2.41
N ASP A 73 -3.23 13.31 2.14
CA ASP A 73 -4.62 13.68 1.87
C ASP A 73 -4.85 13.77 0.35
N ILE A 74 -5.77 12.94 -0.15
CA ILE A 74 -6.13 12.85 -1.57
C ILE A 74 -7.36 13.69 -1.95
N SER A 75 -7.91 14.48 -1.03
CA SER A 75 -9.02 15.40 -1.32
C SER A 75 -8.63 16.54 -2.28
N LEU A 76 -7.32 16.74 -2.51
CA LEU A 76 -6.76 17.79 -3.37
C LEU A 76 -7.23 19.21 -2.98
N GLY A 77 -7.50 19.42 -1.69
CA GLY A 77 -7.99 20.68 -1.14
C GLY A 77 -9.48 20.94 -1.40
N LYS A 78 -10.26 19.90 -1.73
CA LYS A 78 -11.70 19.98 -1.97
C LYS A 78 -12.46 19.10 -0.99
N GLY A 79 -13.49 19.64 -0.35
CA GLY A 79 -14.40 18.84 0.47
C GLY A 79 -13.77 18.32 1.77
N LYS A 80 -14.24 17.14 2.22
CA LYS A 80 -13.74 16.47 3.42
C LYS A 80 -12.37 15.87 3.13
N GLN A 81 -11.48 15.91 4.12
CA GLN A 81 -10.16 15.29 4.01
C GLN A 81 -10.29 13.77 3.83
N GLU A 82 -9.51 13.24 2.90
CA GLU A 82 -9.47 11.81 2.58
C GLU A 82 -8.05 11.33 2.83
N PHE A 83 -7.80 10.85 4.04
CA PHE A 83 -6.48 10.43 4.45
C PHE A 83 -6.18 8.99 4.03
N VAL A 84 -4.96 8.79 3.54
CA VAL A 84 -4.42 7.50 3.15
C VAL A 84 -3.03 7.35 3.78
N PRO A 85 -2.72 6.26 4.51
CA PRO A 85 -1.40 6.04 5.04
C PRO A 85 -0.40 5.76 3.93
N THR A 86 0.86 6.12 4.13
CA THR A 86 1.96 5.73 3.23
C THR A 86 2.40 4.29 3.49
N VAL A 87 3.23 3.74 2.60
CA VAL A 87 3.88 2.45 2.89
C VAL A 87 4.78 2.55 4.13
N PHE A 88 5.39 3.70 4.40
CA PHE A 88 6.18 3.92 5.62
C PHE A 88 5.34 3.81 6.89
N ALA A 89 4.14 4.40 6.93
CA ALA A 89 3.23 4.23 8.05
C ALA A 89 2.78 2.78 8.18
N ALA A 90 2.46 2.13 7.05
CA ALA A 90 2.04 0.74 7.05
C ALA A 90 3.18 -0.22 7.49
N TRP A 91 4.45 0.12 7.29
CA TRP A 91 5.57 -0.67 7.82
C TRP A 91 5.79 -0.49 9.31
N ARG A 92 5.47 0.69 9.85
CA ARG A 92 5.45 0.92 11.32
C ARG A 92 4.28 0.20 11.96
N GLN A 93 3.14 0.21 11.29
CA GLN A 93 1.92 -0.39 11.78
C GLN A 93 1.08 -0.99 10.65
N PRO A 94 1.30 -2.29 10.33
CA PRO A 94 0.56 -2.98 9.27
C PRO A 94 -0.94 -3.04 9.52
N ALA A 95 -1.39 -2.97 10.78
CA ALA A 95 -2.80 -3.00 11.14
C ALA A 95 -3.56 -1.68 10.86
N VAL A 96 -2.90 -0.65 10.31
CA VAL A 96 -3.53 0.65 10.02
C VAL A 96 -4.66 0.55 8.99
N LEU A 97 -4.63 -0.47 8.12
CA LEU A 97 -5.66 -0.72 7.12
C LEU A 97 -5.80 -2.23 6.83
N PRO A 98 -6.94 -2.66 6.27
CA PRO A 98 -7.10 -4.00 5.71
C PRO A 98 -6.14 -4.26 4.53
N HIS A 99 -5.83 -5.53 4.30
CA HIS A 99 -4.90 -5.99 3.26
C HIS A 99 -5.63 -6.76 2.17
N ILE A 100 -5.18 -6.57 0.93
CA ILE A 100 -5.45 -7.46 -0.19
C ILE A 100 -4.15 -8.21 -0.50
N LEU A 101 -4.25 -9.53 -0.55
CA LEU A 101 -3.13 -10.42 -0.86
C LEU A 101 -3.06 -10.67 -2.35
N VAL A 102 -1.85 -10.68 -2.91
CA VAL A 102 -1.61 -10.98 -4.33
C VAL A 102 -0.47 -11.99 -4.47
N HIS A 103 -0.44 -12.73 -5.58
CA HIS A 103 0.73 -13.52 -5.93
C HIS A 103 1.95 -12.62 -6.16
N GLN A 104 3.15 -13.17 -5.95
CA GLN A 104 4.40 -12.42 -6.10
C GLN A 104 4.60 -11.86 -7.52
N HIS A 105 4.22 -12.59 -8.57
CA HIS A 105 4.36 -12.12 -9.96
C HIS A 105 3.48 -10.88 -10.26
N VAL A 106 2.41 -10.65 -9.49
CA VAL A 106 1.55 -9.46 -9.61
C VAL A 106 2.24 -8.21 -9.07
N SER A 107 3.28 -8.36 -8.24
CA SER A 107 4.01 -7.21 -7.68
C SER A 107 4.71 -6.37 -8.76
N LEU A 108 5.29 -6.97 -9.79
CA LEU A 108 6.06 -6.24 -10.81
C LEU A 108 5.22 -5.21 -11.59
N PRO A 109 4.06 -5.57 -12.17
CA PRO A 109 3.17 -4.59 -12.80
C PRO A 109 2.82 -3.42 -11.87
N LEU A 110 2.49 -3.71 -10.61
CA LEU A 110 2.14 -2.69 -9.62
C LEU A 110 3.34 -1.79 -9.31
N LEU A 111 4.54 -2.35 -9.13
CA LEU A 111 5.80 -1.59 -8.96
C LEU A 111 6.11 -0.69 -10.17
N ARG A 112 5.67 -1.08 -11.38
CA ARG A 112 5.74 -0.25 -12.60
C ARG A 112 4.64 0.80 -12.70
N GLY A 113 3.68 0.81 -11.77
CA GLY A 113 2.62 1.80 -11.68
C GLY A 113 1.28 1.38 -12.29
N ALA A 114 1.09 0.10 -12.57
CA ALA A 114 -0.23 -0.43 -12.91
C ALA A 114 -1.16 -0.42 -11.69
N ASP A 115 -2.46 -0.45 -11.98
CA ASP A 115 -3.49 -0.70 -10.98
C ASP A 115 -3.67 -2.19 -10.71
N LEU A 116 -4.26 -2.55 -9.56
CA LEU A 116 -4.53 -3.95 -9.24
C LEU A 116 -5.82 -4.40 -9.91
N MET A 117 -5.68 -5.41 -10.78
CA MET A 117 -6.79 -6.09 -11.43
C MET A 117 -7.30 -7.22 -10.53
N ALA A 118 -8.62 -7.40 -10.47
CA ALA A 118 -9.27 -8.41 -9.64
C ALA A 118 -8.75 -9.85 -9.85
N PRO A 119 -8.39 -10.30 -11.08
CA PRO A 119 -7.84 -11.64 -11.28
C PRO A 119 -6.48 -11.90 -10.61
N GLY A 120 -5.73 -10.85 -10.26
CA GLY A 120 -4.44 -10.98 -9.57
C GLY A 120 -4.54 -11.13 -8.04
N VAL A 121 -5.77 -11.14 -7.51
CA VAL A 121 -6.03 -11.16 -6.07
C VAL A 121 -6.21 -12.59 -5.57
N LEU A 122 -5.53 -12.88 -4.47
CA LEU A 122 -5.75 -14.09 -3.70
C LEU A 122 -6.92 -13.88 -2.75
N VAL A 123 -7.92 -14.77 -2.84
CA VAL A 123 -9.09 -14.78 -1.98
C VAL A 123 -8.97 -15.96 -1.01
N PRO A 124 -8.68 -15.73 0.28
CA PRO A 124 -8.63 -16.80 1.26
C PRO A 124 -10.00 -17.51 1.35
N PRO A 125 -10.08 -18.85 1.22
CA PRO A 125 -11.36 -19.55 1.27
C PRO A 125 -12.11 -19.40 2.60
N ALA A 126 -11.37 -19.29 3.71
CA ALA A 126 -11.94 -19.22 5.05
C ALA A 126 -12.46 -17.82 5.42
N SER A 127 -11.69 -16.77 5.11
CA SER A 127 -12.02 -15.39 5.52
C SER A 127 -12.54 -14.50 4.39
N GLY A 128 -12.39 -14.92 3.13
CA GLY A 128 -12.71 -14.09 1.98
C GLY A 128 -11.88 -12.81 1.90
N LEU A 129 -12.35 -11.86 1.09
CA LEU A 129 -11.79 -10.50 1.02
C LEU A 129 -12.36 -9.62 2.14
N PRO A 130 -11.59 -8.62 2.62
CA PRO A 130 -12.11 -7.65 3.58
C PRO A 130 -13.33 -6.92 3.01
N ASP A 131 -14.34 -6.69 3.83
CA ASP A 131 -15.53 -5.91 3.43
C ASP A 131 -15.19 -4.42 3.31
N LEU A 132 -15.09 -3.96 2.06
CA LEU A 132 -14.64 -2.62 1.69
C LEU A 132 -15.62 -2.00 0.70
N ALA A 133 -16.06 -0.78 1.01
CA ALA A 133 -16.81 0.04 0.08
C ALA A 133 -15.91 0.59 -1.03
N LYS A 134 -16.51 0.98 -2.16
CA LYS A 134 -15.83 1.78 -3.18
C LYS A 134 -15.23 3.05 -2.57
N GLY A 135 -13.99 3.36 -2.93
CA GLY A 135 -13.21 4.48 -2.40
C GLY A 135 -12.52 4.19 -1.06
N ALA A 136 -12.80 3.05 -0.41
CA ALA A 136 -12.12 2.70 0.83
C ALA A 136 -10.62 2.45 0.59
N PRO A 137 -9.73 2.98 1.46
CA PRO A 137 -8.30 2.74 1.34
C PRO A 137 -7.94 1.31 1.75
N VAL A 138 -6.94 0.74 1.10
CA VAL A 138 -6.51 -0.66 1.28
C VAL A 138 -5.01 -0.81 1.01
N LEU A 139 -4.37 -1.73 1.75
CA LEU A 139 -2.97 -2.10 1.57
C LEU A 139 -2.84 -3.32 0.66
N ILE A 140 -1.79 -3.36 -0.15
CA ILE A 140 -1.48 -4.51 -1.01
C ILE A 140 -0.22 -5.20 -0.49
N ARG A 141 -0.33 -6.50 -0.25
CA ARG A 141 0.74 -7.35 0.27
C ARG A 141 0.98 -8.52 -0.69
N ALA A 142 2.24 -8.89 -0.86
CA ALA A 142 2.58 -10.09 -1.61
C ALA A 142 2.51 -11.31 -0.71
N LEU A 143 2.07 -12.44 -1.27
CA LEU A 143 2.03 -13.73 -0.59
C LEU A 143 3.39 -14.03 0.07
N GLY A 144 3.35 -14.34 1.37
CA GLY A 144 4.50 -14.68 2.20
C GLY A 144 5.39 -13.51 2.62
N ASN A 145 5.08 -12.26 2.26
CA ASN A 145 5.77 -11.09 2.81
C ASN A 145 4.85 -10.38 3.82
N PRO A 146 5.25 -10.11 5.06
CA PRO A 146 4.34 -9.51 6.06
C PRO A 146 4.09 -8.00 5.82
N MET A 147 4.93 -7.34 5.03
CA MET A 147 4.88 -5.89 4.84
C MET A 147 4.21 -5.52 3.50
N PRO A 148 3.30 -4.55 3.49
CA PRO A 148 2.65 -4.11 2.26
C PRO A 148 3.63 -3.34 1.37
N PHE A 149 3.50 -3.49 0.07
CA PHE A 149 4.35 -2.81 -0.90
C PHE A 149 3.62 -1.70 -1.67
N ALA A 150 2.30 -1.63 -1.57
CA ALA A 150 1.50 -0.57 -2.16
C ALA A 150 0.28 -0.24 -1.32
N VAL A 151 -0.26 0.95 -1.53
CA VAL A 151 -1.51 1.44 -0.98
C VAL A 151 -2.37 2.02 -2.09
N GLY A 152 -3.66 1.74 -2.03
CA GLY A 152 -4.62 2.21 -3.02
C GLY A 152 -6.00 2.44 -2.43
N VAL A 153 -6.96 2.67 -3.31
CA VAL A 153 -8.38 2.77 -2.97
C VAL A 153 -9.19 1.83 -3.84
N MET A 154 -10.21 1.22 -3.24
CA MET A 154 -11.13 0.33 -3.93
C MET A 154 -11.84 1.07 -5.08
N ASP A 155 -11.84 0.51 -6.28
CA ASP A 155 -12.54 1.08 -7.45
C ASP A 155 -14.01 0.63 -7.54
N VAL A 156 -14.26 -0.56 -7.00
CA VAL A 156 -15.57 -1.19 -6.79
C VAL A 156 -15.63 -1.72 -5.36
N SER A 157 -16.82 -1.95 -4.81
CA SER A 157 -16.93 -2.58 -3.49
C SER A 157 -16.49 -4.04 -3.54
N THR A 158 -16.12 -4.62 -2.39
CA THR A 158 -15.82 -6.06 -2.29
C THR A 158 -17.01 -6.90 -2.76
N ALA A 159 -18.23 -6.52 -2.38
CA ALA A 159 -19.44 -7.22 -2.79
C ALA A 159 -19.64 -7.19 -4.31
N ASP A 160 -19.47 -6.03 -4.95
CA ASP A 160 -19.61 -5.89 -6.40
C ASP A 160 -18.53 -6.66 -7.17
N ALA A 161 -17.29 -6.65 -6.66
CA ALA A 161 -16.18 -7.40 -7.26
C ALA A 161 -16.46 -8.91 -7.27
N LEU A 162 -16.95 -9.45 -6.16
CA LEU A 162 -17.31 -10.85 -6.02
C LEU A 162 -18.51 -11.20 -6.92
N ALA A 163 -19.57 -10.39 -6.88
CA ALA A 163 -20.76 -10.60 -7.72
C ALA A 163 -20.45 -10.49 -9.23
N GLY A 164 -19.49 -9.65 -9.62
CA GLY A 164 -19.00 -9.51 -10.98
C GLY A 164 -18.01 -10.61 -11.42
N GLY A 165 -17.75 -11.60 -10.57
CA GLY A 165 -16.84 -12.71 -10.87
C GLY A 165 -15.38 -12.29 -10.95
N MET A 166 -14.95 -11.34 -10.12
CA MET A 166 -13.55 -10.90 -9.97
C MET A 166 -12.90 -10.47 -11.29
N ARG A 167 -13.58 -9.59 -12.04
CA ARG A 167 -13.09 -9.01 -13.30
C ARG A 167 -12.84 -7.51 -13.20
N GLY A 168 -11.98 -7.00 -14.07
CA GLY A 168 -11.69 -5.58 -14.17
C GLY A 168 -10.74 -5.06 -13.07
N ARG A 169 -10.67 -3.73 -12.95
CA ARG A 169 -9.81 -3.06 -11.99
C ARG A 169 -10.46 -3.08 -10.60
N LEU A 170 -9.74 -3.60 -9.61
CA LEU A 170 -10.22 -3.69 -8.22
C LEU A 170 -9.73 -2.53 -7.38
N VAL A 171 -8.45 -2.20 -7.47
CA VAL A 171 -7.82 -1.15 -6.65
C VAL A 171 -7.03 -0.22 -7.55
N ARG A 172 -7.29 1.09 -7.38
CA ARG A 172 -6.46 2.14 -7.97
C ARG A 172 -5.27 2.41 -7.06
N ILE A 173 -4.06 2.19 -7.56
CA ILE A 173 -2.82 2.32 -6.79
C ILE A 173 -2.44 3.80 -6.66
N LEU A 174 -2.31 4.26 -5.42
CA LEU A 174 -1.98 5.64 -5.10
C LEU A 174 -0.48 5.80 -4.86
N HIS A 175 0.07 4.95 -4.01
CA HIS A 175 1.47 5.01 -3.61
C HIS A 175 2.03 3.59 -3.47
N ARG A 176 3.31 3.43 -3.78
CA ARG A 176 3.98 2.13 -3.78
C ARG A 176 5.47 2.25 -3.47
N PHE A 177 6.05 1.13 -3.08
CA PHE A 177 7.49 0.95 -3.00
C PHE A 177 8.15 1.37 -4.34
N ARG A 178 9.24 2.14 -4.24
CA ARG A 178 10.00 2.69 -5.39
C ARG A 178 9.29 3.69 -6.28
N ASP A 179 8.20 4.30 -5.81
CA ASP A 179 7.69 5.52 -6.45
C ASP A 179 8.40 6.78 -5.93
N ALA A 180 8.08 7.94 -6.51
CA ALA A 180 8.78 9.18 -6.18
C ALA A 180 8.60 9.61 -4.71
N LEU A 181 7.48 9.24 -4.07
CA LEU A 181 7.26 9.55 -2.65
C LEU A 181 8.11 8.66 -1.76
N TRP A 182 8.25 7.38 -2.11
CA TRP A 182 9.17 6.49 -1.42
C TRP A 182 10.63 6.96 -1.56
N GLU A 183 11.02 7.41 -2.75
CA GLU A 183 12.37 7.92 -2.98
C GLU A 183 12.65 9.18 -2.15
N ALA A 184 11.72 10.14 -2.15
CA ALA A 184 11.83 11.36 -1.34
C ALA A 184 11.83 11.08 0.17
N GLY A 185 11.18 10.00 0.61
CA GLY A 185 11.12 9.56 2.00
C GLY A 185 12.35 8.81 2.51
N GLY A 186 13.46 8.81 1.77
CA GLY A 186 14.75 8.26 2.24
C GLY A 186 15.01 6.81 1.85
N ARG A 187 14.23 6.25 0.92
CA ARG A 187 14.49 4.93 0.30
C ARG A 187 14.60 3.76 1.30
N ALA A 188 13.87 3.84 2.42
CA ALA A 188 13.87 2.77 3.42
C ALA A 188 13.29 1.47 2.84
N VAL A 189 13.82 0.32 3.27
CA VAL A 189 13.38 -1.01 2.86
C VAL A 189 12.99 -1.77 4.12
N PRO A 190 11.78 -2.34 4.24
CA PRO A 190 11.30 -2.91 5.50
C PRO A 190 11.85 -4.31 5.78
N ASN A 191 12.19 -5.08 4.74
CA ASN A 191 12.82 -6.40 4.83
C ASN A 191 13.47 -6.79 3.49
N GLU A 192 14.22 -7.88 3.49
CA GLU A 192 14.98 -8.43 2.37
C GLU A 192 14.11 -8.90 1.18
N GLY A 193 12.81 -9.10 1.38
CA GLY A 193 11.88 -9.48 0.31
C GLY A 193 11.54 -8.34 -0.65
N PHE A 194 11.93 -7.10 -0.36
CA PHE A 194 11.62 -5.93 -1.19
C PHE A 194 12.69 -5.71 -2.27
N GLY A 195 12.52 -6.41 -3.39
CA GLY A 195 13.41 -6.36 -4.55
C GLY A 195 13.09 -5.23 -5.53
N ARG A 196 13.99 -5.02 -6.51
CA ARG A 196 13.80 -4.00 -7.55
C ARG A 196 12.62 -4.30 -8.48
N SER A 197 12.39 -5.57 -8.78
CA SER A 197 11.42 -6.05 -9.76
C SER A 197 10.40 -7.03 -9.18
N SER A 198 10.47 -7.34 -7.89
CA SER A 198 9.55 -8.28 -7.25
C SER A 198 9.49 -8.01 -5.75
N ILE A 199 8.38 -8.42 -5.15
CA ILE A 199 8.26 -8.58 -3.70
C ILE A 199 8.21 -10.08 -3.42
N SER A 200 9.26 -10.57 -2.79
CA SER A 200 9.45 -11.99 -2.47
C SER A 200 8.89 -12.33 -1.10
N ALA A 201 8.49 -13.58 -0.95
CA ALA A 201 8.11 -14.17 0.33
C ALA A 201 9.33 -14.30 1.22
N LEU A 202 9.06 -14.26 2.51
CA LEU A 202 9.98 -14.62 3.57
C LEU A 202 9.51 -15.97 4.14
N PRO A 203 10.35 -17.02 4.13
CA PRO A 203 9.94 -18.38 4.49
C PRO A 203 9.20 -18.49 5.82
N GLU A 204 9.62 -17.72 6.82
CA GLU A 204 9.07 -17.71 8.17
C GLU A 204 7.65 -17.12 8.26
N PHE A 205 7.24 -16.30 7.27
CA PHE A 205 5.90 -15.70 7.21
C PHE A 205 4.96 -16.41 6.24
N LEU A 206 5.50 -17.27 5.36
CA LEU A 206 4.71 -17.97 4.36
C LEU A 206 3.74 -18.99 4.97
N ALA A 207 4.12 -19.65 6.08
CA ALA A 207 3.31 -20.68 6.72
C ALA A 207 1.91 -20.20 7.13
N GLY A 208 1.78 -18.96 7.60
CA GLY A 208 0.48 -18.38 7.96
C GLY A 208 -0.41 -18.16 6.73
N ASP A 209 0.17 -17.69 5.63
CA ASP A 209 -0.56 -17.48 4.39
C ASP A 209 -0.99 -18.81 3.76
N ILE A 210 -0.12 -19.83 3.77
CA ILE A 210 -0.40 -21.20 3.35
C ILE A 210 -1.66 -21.73 4.06
N ALA A 211 -1.65 -21.69 5.39
CA ALA A 211 -2.76 -22.20 6.19
C ALA A 211 -4.08 -21.47 5.87
N SER A 212 -4.04 -20.15 5.69
CA SER A 212 -5.25 -19.35 5.39
C SER A 212 -5.88 -19.63 4.02
N HIS A 213 -5.09 -20.14 3.07
CA HIS A 213 -5.54 -20.47 1.72
C HIS A 213 -5.86 -21.96 1.53
N GLY A 214 -5.74 -22.76 2.59
CA GLY A 214 -5.97 -24.20 2.54
C GLY A 214 -4.88 -24.96 1.78
N TRP A 215 -3.73 -24.33 1.52
CA TRP A 215 -2.55 -25.00 0.98
C TRP A 215 -1.86 -25.81 2.07
N THR A 216 -1.19 -26.89 1.67
CA THR A 216 -0.46 -27.77 2.57
C THR A 216 1.06 -27.59 2.45
N THR A 217 1.54 -27.07 1.31
CA THR A 217 2.96 -26.84 1.06
C THR A 217 3.24 -25.47 0.45
N ALA A 218 4.51 -25.05 0.51
CA ALA A 218 4.97 -23.83 -0.16
C ALA A 218 4.94 -23.94 -1.69
N GLU A 219 5.14 -25.14 -2.23
CA GLU A 219 5.11 -25.42 -3.67
C GLU A 219 3.71 -25.22 -4.26
N GLU A 220 2.66 -25.62 -3.53
CA GLU A 220 1.26 -25.34 -3.88
C GLU A 220 0.93 -23.84 -3.86
N ALA A 221 1.53 -23.10 -2.92
CA ALA A 221 1.31 -21.66 -2.74
C ALA A 221 2.10 -20.80 -3.74
N LEU A 222 3.30 -21.26 -4.12
CA LEU A 222 4.27 -20.59 -4.96
C LEU A 222 4.66 -21.53 -6.12
N PRO A 223 3.78 -21.74 -7.11
CA PRO A 223 4.07 -22.66 -8.21
C PRO A 223 5.35 -22.24 -8.95
N GLU A 224 6.26 -23.20 -9.15
CA GLU A 224 7.46 -23.02 -9.96
C GLU A 224 7.07 -22.64 -11.40
N GLY A 225 7.69 -21.58 -11.95
CA GLY A 225 7.45 -21.12 -13.33
C GLY A 225 6.85 -19.72 -13.51
N ALA A 226 6.47 -19.01 -12.44
CA ALA A 226 5.98 -17.62 -12.57
C ALA A 226 7.11 -16.57 -12.72
N GLY A 227 8.38 -17.00 -12.84
CA GLY A 227 9.57 -16.16 -12.79
C GLY A 227 10.48 -16.17 -14.03
N GLU A 228 10.22 -16.99 -15.05
CA GLU A 228 11.06 -17.09 -16.25
C GLU A 228 10.24 -17.03 -17.54
N GLU A 229 9.74 -15.85 -17.90
CA GLU A 229 9.60 -15.49 -19.31
C GLU A 229 10.06 -14.04 -19.51
N ALA A 230 11.36 -13.86 -19.66
CA ALA A 230 11.95 -12.66 -20.22
C ALA A 230 13.21 -13.02 -21.02
N GLY A 231 13.03 -13.29 -22.31
CA GLY A 231 14.00 -12.92 -23.34
C GLY A 231 14.84 -14.04 -23.97
N SER A 232 14.33 -14.62 -25.05
CA SER A 232 15.16 -14.94 -26.23
C SER A 232 14.33 -14.89 -27.52
N GLY A 233 13.76 -13.71 -27.79
CA GLY A 233 13.21 -13.35 -29.09
C GLY A 233 14.06 -12.25 -29.70
N GLY A 234 15.18 -12.63 -30.31
CA GLY A 234 16.05 -11.73 -31.06
C GLY A 234 16.66 -12.52 -32.21
N GLY A 235 15.94 -12.60 -33.32
CA GLY A 235 16.53 -12.96 -34.59
C GLY A 235 17.41 -11.82 -35.06
N GLU A 236 18.65 -12.13 -35.41
CA GLU A 236 19.45 -11.34 -36.34
C GLU A 236 19.67 -12.24 -37.56
N GLU A 237 19.03 -11.84 -38.65
CA GLU A 237 19.40 -12.18 -40.01
C GLU A 237 20.73 -11.47 -40.30
N ASP A 238 21.70 -12.24 -40.83
CA ASP A 238 22.73 -11.77 -41.77
C ASP A 238 23.02 -12.92 -42.74
#